data_AF-A0A8V1A0K2-F1
#
_entry.id   AF-A0A8V1A0K2-F1
#
_cell.length_a   1.000
_cell.length_b   1.000
_cell.length_c   1.000
_cell.angle_alpha   90.00
_cell.angle_beta   90.00
_cell.angle_gamma   90.00
#
_symmetry.space_group_name_H-M   'P 1'
#
loop_
_entity.id
_entity.type
_entity.pdbx_description
1 polymer ?
#
loop_
_entity_poly.entity_id
_entity_poly.type
_entity_poly.pdbx_seq_one_letter_code
_entity_poly.pdbx_strand_id
1 'polypeptide(L)'
;MQQERPETRADWEQLSVGLLEKRPPNLSCAAAFLCLELLVLAEVMKMKGDERSFSLMFRGCSFLQVYEAGVVKALQDLSPEILKSASKIYGISSGSIVAAFAACECDIDEMQQYLYRAQKLFLSTLLTARGKVLRVVKDALNKFLPANAHQLASGKLHIVLTRLHDWNCVTVSEFASKEDIIQAVLCSCFIPLCFGFIPPLYHGVRYIDGEFSMWKTNFVSQTTITVSALAGEYDICPRDCPVPFFTFQIVDWILQISEQNLYRIQCLFQCPSAKVCEQLYHDGYQDAVSFLHRLSKWVGTRSRCIWYKIPS
;
A
#
# COMPACT_ATOMS: atom_id res chain seq x y z
N MET A 1 -4.34 -54.46 7.09
CA MET A 1 -5.81 -54.27 7.15
C MET A 1 -6.13 -53.03 6.37
N GLN A 2 -6.83 -53.19 5.24
CA GLN A 2 -7.30 -52.09 4.41
C GLN A 2 -8.30 -51.26 5.22
N GLN A 3 -8.10 -49.95 5.27
CA GLN A 3 -9.07 -49.01 5.83
C GLN A 3 -9.82 -48.42 4.63
N GLU A 4 -11.09 -48.77 4.51
CA GLU A 4 -11.99 -48.32 3.44
C GLU A 4 -12.13 -46.80 3.45
N ARG A 5 -12.14 -46.20 2.25
CA ARG A 5 -12.36 -44.77 2.04
C ARG A 5 -13.87 -44.47 2.17
N PRO A 6 -14.29 -43.39 2.84
CA PRO A 6 -15.70 -43.04 2.97
C PRO A 6 -16.29 -42.59 1.62
N GLU A 7 -17.38 -43.23 1.19
CA GLU A 7 -17.98 -43.08 -0.15
C GLU A 7 -19.19 -42.14 -0.18
N THR A 8 -19.71 -41.67 0.96
CA THR A 8 -20.90 -40.80 0.97
C THR A 8 -20.69 -39.48 1.73
N ARG A 9 -21.47 -38.46 1.35
CA ARG A 9 -21.45 -37.12 1.97
C ARG A 9 -21.76 -37.16 3.47
N ALA A 10 -22.56 -38.12 3.93
CA ALA A 10 -22.90 -38.33 5.33
C ALA A 10 -21.70 -38.84 6.16
N ASP A 11 -20.84 -39.67 5.55
CA ASP A 11 -19.64 -40.22 6.21
C ASP A 11 -18.59 -39.12 6.46
N TRP A 12 -18.48 -38.16 5.53
CA TRP A 12 -17.63 -36.98 5.69
C TRP A 12 -18.19 -36.01 6.76
N GLU A 13 -19.50 -35.87 6.85
CA GLU A 13 -20.14 -35.04 7.87
C GLU A 13 -19.93 -35.63 9.28
N GLN A 14 -20.04 -36.95 9.47
CA GLN A 14 -19.75 -37.59 10.76
C GLN A 14 -18.27 -37.51 11.17
N LEU A 15 -17.32 -37.64 10.22
CA LEU A 15 -15.90 -37.43 10.48
C LEU A 15 -15.58 -35.97 10.85
N SER A 16 -16.28 -35.00 10.24
CA SER A 16 -16.11 -33.58 10.54
C SER A 16 -16.65 -33.19 11.92
N VAL A 17 -17.76 -33.80 12.37
CA VAL A 17 -18.32 -33.61 13.71
C VAL A 17 -17.44 -34.27 14.77
N GLY A 18 -16.91 -35.47 14.51
CA GLY A 18 -15.99 -36.15 15.42
C GLY A 18 -14.62 -35.46 15.61
N LEU A 19 -14.15 -34.70 14.60
CA LEU A 19 -12.96 -33.86 14.70
C LEU A 19 -13.22 -32.50 15.39
N LEU A 20 -14.47 -32.02 15.39
CA LEU A 20 -14.88 -30.81 16.10
C LEU A 20 -15.15 -31.05 17.60
N GLU A 21 -15.59 -32.25 17.98
CA GLU A 21 -15.84 -32.62 19.40
C GLU A 21 -14.59 -33.02 20.19
N LYS A 22 -13.45 -33.25 19.53
CA LYS A 22 -12.16 -33.47 20.20
C LYS A 22 -11.25 -32.23 20.14
N ARG A 23 -11.79 -31.06 20.50
CA ARG A 23 -10.94 -29.89 20.78
C ARG A 23 -10.46 -29.94 22.23
N PRO A 24 -9.15 -30.02 22.49
CA PRO A 24 -8.63 -29.53 23.75
C PRO A 24 -8.84 -28.00 23.81
N PRO A 25 -9.29 -27.45 24.94
CA PRO A 25 -9.33 -26.01 25.13
C PRO A 25 -7.88 -25.56 25.30
N ASN A 26 -7.28 -24.99 24.25
CA ASN A 26 -6.04 -24.18 24.23
C ASN A 26 -5.21 -24.34 22.93
N LEU A 27 -5.82 -24.36 21.74
CA LEU A 27 -5.08 -24.00 20.53
C LEU A 27 -5.14 -22.48 20.37
N SER A 28 -4.05 -21.83 20.76
CA SER A 28 -3.85 -20.38 20.70
C SER A 28 -3.97 -19.85 19.26
N CYS A 29 -4.26 -18.55 19.13
CA CYS A 29 -4.24 -17.81 17.85
C CYS A 29 -3.07 -18.19 16.93
N ALA A 30 -1.93 -18.61 17.47
CA ALA A 30 -0.75 -19.01 16.73
C ALA A 30 -1.00 -20.10 15.67
N ALA A 31 -1.87 -21.08 15.92
CA ALA A 31 -2.14 -22.15 14.94
C ALA A 31 -2.99 -21.65 13.75
N ALA A 32 -3.89 -20.69 13.99
CA ALA A 32 -4.66 -20.04 12.93
C ALA A 32 -3.80 -19.08 12.10
N PHE A 33 -2.86 -18.36 12.75
CA PHE A 33 -1.88 -17.53 12.07
C PHE A 33 -0.93 -18.36 11.19
N LEU A 34 -0.36 -19.46 11.69
CA LEU A 34 0.50 -20.34 10.89
C LEU A 34 -0.22 -20.92 9.67
N CYS A 35 -1.50 -21.29 9.82
CA CYS A 35 -2.29 -21.83 8.72
C CYS A 35 -2.58 -20.75 7.65
N LEU A 36 -2.84 -19.52 8.07
CA LEU A 36 -3.00 -18.38 7.16
C LEU A 36 -1.69 -18.03 6.45
N GLU A 37 -0.57 -17.97 7.18
CA GLU A 37 0.77 -17.77 6.62
C GLU A 37 1.10 -18.83 5.57
N LEU A 38 0.92 -20.12 5.88
CA LEU A 38 1.22 -21.21 4.93
C LEU A 38 0.33 -21.17 3.68
N LEU A 39 -0.94 -20.78 3.81
CA LEU A 39 -1.85 -20.62 2.66
C LEU A 39 -1.48 -19.40 1.80
N VAL A 40 -1.11 -18.29 2.42
CA VAL A 40 -0.67 -17.09 1.71
C VAL A 40 0.69 -17.33 1.05
N LEU A 41 1.64 -17.98 1.73
CA LEU A 41 2.93 -18.38 1.21
C LEU A 41 2.79 -19.36 0.03
N ALA A 42 1.97 -20.39 0.16
CA ALA A 42 1.72 -21.36 -0.91
C ALA A 42 1.11 -20.71 -2.15
N GLU A 43 0.29 -19.66 -1.99
CA GLU A 43 -0.29 -18.95 -3.13
C GLU A 43 0.60 -17.85 -3.70
N VAL A 44 1.40 -17.15 -2.89
CA VAL A 44 2.50 -16.31 -3.40
C VAL A 44 3.46 -17.18 -4.22
N MET A 45 3.71 -18.42 -3.78
CA MET A 45 4.43 -19.43 -4.56
C MET A 45 3.65 -19.91 -5.80
N LYS A 46 2.31 -19.87 -5.81
CA LYS A 46 1.50 -20.20 -6.98
C LYS A 46 1.43 -19.06 -8.02
N MET A 47 1.49 -17.81 -7.58
CA MET A 47 1.83 -16.66 -8.43
C MET A 47 3.26 -16.75 -9.00
N LYS A 48 4.13 -17.55 -8.39
CA LYS A 48 5.47 -17.88 -8.90
C LYS A 48 5.44 -19.03 -9.93
N GLY A 49 4.36 -19.82 -9.97
CA GLY A 49 4.21 -20.99 -10.85
C GLY A 49 3.39 -20.76 -12.12
N ASP A 50 2.63 -19.65 -12.19
CA ASP A 50 2.04 -19.10 -13.40
C ASP A 50 2.78 -17.77 -13.65
N GLU A 51 3.32 -17.51 -14.85
CA GLU A 51 4.18 -16.35 -15.19
C GLU A 51 3.50 -14.97 -15.06
N ARG A 52 2.84 -14.67 -13.94
CA ARG A 52 2.17 -13.39 -13.70
C ARG A 52 2.88 -12.65 -12.59
N SER A 53 3.90 -11.88 -12.99
CA SER A 53 4.49 -10.85 -12.16
C SER A 53 3.40 -9.88 -11.68
N PHE A 54 3.26 -9.68 -10.37
CA PHE A 54 2.35 -8.68 -9.82
C PHE A 54 3.14 -7.44 -9.36
N SER A 55 2.44 -6.32 -9.25
CA SER A 55 2.98 -5.05 -8.77
C SER A 55 2.18 -4.56 -7.56
N LEU A 56 2.81 -3.77 -6.71
CA LEU A 56 2.16 -3.01 -5.64
C LEU A 56 2.19 -1.52 -5.99
N MET A 57 1.16 -0.78 -5.61
CA MET A 57 1.07 0.64 -5.92
C MET A 57 0.50 1.44 -4.75
N PHE A 58 1.32 2.33 -4.19
CA PHE A 58 0.96 3.26 -3.13
C PHE A 58 0.66 4.64 -3.70
N ARG A 59 -0.53 5.18 -3.41
CA ARG A 59 -1.08 6.41 -3.98
C ARG A 59 -0.64 7.64 -3.20
N GLY A 60 -0.77 8.82 -3.82
CA GLY A 60 -0.55 10.07 -3.12
C GLY A 60 -1.68 10.38 -2.14
N CYS A 61 -1.38 10.42 -0.84
CA CYS A 61 -2.35 10.72 0.21
C CYS A 61 -1.83 11.70 1.28
N SER A 62 -0.76 12.46 0.99
CA SER A 62 -0.23 13.53 1.85
C SER A 62 -0.02 13.04 3.30
N PHE A 63 -0.58 13.73 4.29
CA PHE A 63 -0.49 13.37 5.71
C PHE A 63 -1.19 12.05 6.06
N LEU A 64 -2.04 11.51 5.19
CA LEU A 64 -2.71 10.22 5.40
C LEU A 64 -1.81 9.01 5.10
N GLN A 65 -0.55 9.21 4.69
CA GLN A 65 0.43 8.12 4.50
C GLN A 65 0.57 7.19 5.71
N VAL A 66 0.11 7.62 6.88
CA VAL A 66 0.02 6.81 8.10
C VAL A 66 -0.86 5.57 7.92
N TYR A 67 -1.89 5.66 7.08
CA TYR A 67 -2.74 4.55 6.66
C TYR A 67 -1.95 3.55 5.82
N GLU A 68 -1.23 4.03 4.81
CA GLU A 68 -0.39 3.18 3.96
C GLU A 68 0.75 2.52 4.75
N ALA A 69 1.29 3.20 5.75
CA ALA A 69 2.24 2.61 6.70
C ALA A 69 1.62 1.45 7.49
N GLY A 70 0.38 1.59 7.96
CA GLY A 70 -0.38 0.50 8.59
C GLY A 70 -0.60 -0.70 7.66
N VAL A 71 -0.88 -0.43 6.37
CA VAL A 71 -0.97 -1.48 5.33
C VAL A 71 0.36 -2.21 5.18
N VAL A 72 1.47 -1.48 5.03
CA VAL A 72 2.81 -2.09 4.92
C VAL A 72 3.15 -2.90 6.16
N LYS A 73 2.83 -2.39 7.36
CA LYS A 73 3.07 -3.13 8.61
C LYS A 73 2.32 -4.46 8.62
N ALA A 74 1.03 -4.47 8.28
CA ALA A 74 0.26 -5.70 8.19
C ALA A 74 0.83 -6.69 7.17
N LEU A 75 1.30 -6.19 6.03
CA LEU A 75 1.98 -7.04 5.03
C LEU A 75 3.30 -7.59 5.57
N GLN A 76 4.11 -6.79 6.27
CA GLN A 76 5.36 -7.25 6.90
C GLN A 76 5.11 -8.32 7.96
N ASP A 77 4.09 -8.13 8.80
CA ASP A 77 3.78 -9.02 9.92
C ASP A 77 3.10 -10.32 9.49
N LEU A 78 2.27 -10.29 8.43
CA LEU A 78 1.37 -11.40 8.07
C LEU A 78 1.69 -12.07 6.74
N SER A 79 2.36 -11.36 5.83
CA SER A 79 2.68 -11.86 4.49
C SER A 79 3.87 -11.11 3.86
N PRO A 80 5.07 -11.20 4.47
CA PRO A 80 6.25 -10.46 3.99
C PRO A 80 6.61 -10.84 2.56
N GLU A 81 6.27 -12.06 2.12
CA GLU A 81 6.51 -12.53 0.77
C GLU A 81 5.73 -11.77 -0.32
N ILE A 82 4.61 -11.10 0.00
CA ILE A 82 3.93 -10.20 -0.95
C ILE A 82 4.84 -9.00 -1.28
N LEU A 83 5.49 -8.41 -0.28
CA LEU A 83 6.41 -7.29 -0.51
C LEU A 83 7.70 -7.76 -1.20
N LYS A 84 8.20 -8.95 -0.86
CA LYS A 84 9.41 -9.51 -1.47
C LYS A 84 9.21 -9.93 -2.93
N SER A 85 8.08 -10.57 -3.23
CA SER A 85 7.78 -11.14 -4.55
C SER A 85 7.16 -10.14 -5.52
N ALA A 86 6.73 -8.96 -5.06
CA ALA A 86 6.29 -7.90 -5.95
C ALA A 86 7.42 -7.52 -6.92
N SER A 87 7.14 -7.69 -8.22
CA SER A 87 8.09 -7.35 -9.29
C SER A 87 8.39 -5.85 -9.32
N LYS A 88 7.39 -5.04 -8.99
CA LYS A 88 7.47 -3.59 -8.95
C LYS A 88 6.66 -3.07 -7.78
N ILE A 89 7.21 -2.08 -7.10
CA ILE A 89 6.56 -1.32 -6.03
C ILE A 89 6.52 0.13 -6.49
N TYR A 90 5.36 0.56 -6.97
CA TYR A 90 5.11 1.93 -7.36
C TYR A 90 4.77 2.79 -6.15
N GLY A 91 5.30 4.01 -6.15
CA GLY A 91 4.94 5.01 -5.16
C GLY A 91 4.82 6.40 -5.79
N ILE A 92 3.76 7.10 -5.42
CA ILE A 92 3.49 8.47 -5.87
C ILE A 92 3.34 9.37 -4.66
N SER A 93 3.94 10.56 -4.69
CA SER A 93 3.81 11.55 -3.62
C SER A 93 4.18 10.94 -2.26
N SER A 94 3.36 11.08 -1.24
CA SER A 94 3.57 10.44 0.06
C SER A 94 3.72 8.92 -0.02
N GLY A 95 3.04 8.26 -0.96
CA GLY A 95 3.18 6.82 -1.23
C GLY A 95 4.57 6.46 -1.76
N SER A 96 5.32 7.39 -2.36
CA SER A 96 6.73 7.16 -2.75
C SER A 96 7.66 7.00 -1.54
N ILE A 97 7.32 7.64 -0.41
CA ILE A 97 8.03 7.46 0.85
C ILE A 97 7.81 6.01 1.30
N VAL A 98 6.54 5.61 1.47
CA VAL A 98 6.15 4.26 1.92
C VAL A 98 6.70 3.16 1.00
N ALA A 99 6.62 3.36 -0.32
CA ALA A 99 7.18 2.45 -1.30
C ALA A 99 8.70 2.30 -1.17
N ALA A 100 9.44 3.38 -0.92
CA ALA A 100 10.89 3.32 -0.74
C ALA A 100 11.26 2.50 0.51
N PHE A 101 10.54 2.67 1.62
CA PHE A 101 10.73 1.88 2.83
C PHE A 101 10.37 0.40 2.62
N ALA A 102 9.25 0.12 1.94
CA ALA A 102 8.85 -1.24 1.60
C ALA A 102 9.86 -1.94 0.67
N ALA A 103 10.37 -1.24 -0.34
CA ALA A 103 11.37 -1.78 -1.27
C ALA A 103 12.74 -2.03 -0.61
N CYS A 104 13.09 -1.23 0.41
CA CYS A 104 14.33 -1.40 1.17
C CYS A 104 14.19 -2.31 2.41
N GLU A 105 13.02 -2.95 2.59
CA GLU A 105 12.73 -3.84 3.74
C GLU A 105 12.98 -3.18 5.10
N CYS A 106 12.68 -1.88 5.21
CA CYS A 106 12.84 -1.12 6.43
C CYS A 106 11.67 -1.31 7.41
N ASP A 107 11.93 -1.08 8.70
CA ASP A 107 10.87 -0.96 9.70
C ASP A 107 10.06 0.33 9.49
N ILE A 108 8.78 0.17 9.17
CA ILE A 108 7.89 1.28 8.86
C ILE A 108 7.46 2.06 10.12
N ASP A 109 7.51 1.44 11.31
CA ASP A 109 6.98 2.01 12.54
C ASP A 109 7.84 3.16 13.06
N GLU A 110 9.16 3.00 13.06
CA GLU A 110 10.08 4.04 13.51
C GLU A 110 10.01 5.29 12.62
N MET A 111 9.94 5.07 11.31
CA MET A 111 9.79 6.12 10.31
C MET A 111 8.48 6.87 10.51
N GLN A 112 7.39 6.11 10.67
CA GLN A 112 6.06 6.64 10.85
C GLN A 112 5.95 7.48 12.13
N GLN A 113 6.53 7.01 13.25
CA GLN A 113 6.59 7.80 14.48
C GLN A 113 7.38 9.10 14.32
N TYR A 114 8.48 9.08 13.55
CA TYR A 114 9.28 10.27 13.28
C TYR A 114 8.50 11.30 12.45
N LEU A 115 7.89 10.88 11.34
CA LEU A 115 7.10 11.77 10.49
C LEU A 115 5.90 12.33 11.24
N TYR A 116 5.20 11.50 12.02
CA TYR A 116 4.09 11.93 12.86
C TYR A 116 4.52 12.98 13.90
N ARG A 117 5.66 12.78 14.58
CA ARG A 117 6.19 13.79 15.51
C ARG A 117 6.49 15.09 14.79
N ALA A 118 7.14 15.02 13.62
CA ALA A 118 7.47 16.18 12.81
C ALA A 118 6.22 16.92 12.28
N GLN A 119 5.15 16.19 11.95
CA GLN A 119 3.86 16.73 11.52
C GLN A 119 3.23 17.63 12.58
N LYS A 120 3.33 17.28 13.88
CA LYS A 120 2.84 18.15 14.97
C LYS A 120 3.52 19.51 15.00
N LEU A 121 4.75 19.65 14.50
CA LEU A 121 5.43 20.94 14.42
C LEU A 121 4.92 21.81 13.26
N PHE A 122 4.19 21.25 12.28
CA PHE A 122 3.62 22.01 11.16
C PHE A 122 2.27 22.66 11.49
N LEU A 123 1.50 22.07 12.41
CA LEU A 123 0.20 22.59 12.86
C LEU A 123 0.28 23.95 13.57
N SER A 124 1.46 24.36 14.04
CA SER A 124 1.63 25.60 14.80
C SER A 124 1.96 26.84 13.96
N THR A 125 2.18 26.74 12.63
CA THR A 125 2.42 27.94 11.81
C THR A 125 2.11 27.76 10.31
N LEU A 126 0.94 28.24 9.87
CA LEU A 126 0.44 28.17 8.49
C LEU A 126 1.35 28.86 7.44
N LEU A 127 2.09 29.91 7.81
CA LEU A 127 3.02 30.61 6.89
C LEU A 127 4.42 30.00 6.81
N THR A 128 4.79 29.11 7.74
CA THR A 128 6.18 28.63 7.91
C THR A 128 6.38 27.20 7.42
N ALA A 129 5.36 26.56 6.83
CA ALA A 129 5.39 25.17 6.35
C ALA A 129 6.05 25.02 4.95
N ARG A 130 6.20 26.11 4.18
CA ARG A 130 6.81 26.10 2.83
C ARG A 130 8.26 25.60 2.91
N GLY A 131 8.56 24.51 2.20
CA GLY A 131 9.88 23.86 2.16
C GLY A 131 10.28 23.06 3.41
N LYS A 132 9.60 23.20 4.55
CA LYS A 132 9.92 22.42 5.76
C LYS A 132 9.42 20.98 5.70
N VAL A 133 8.29 20.72 5.05
CA VAL A 133 7.77 19.36 4.86
C VAL A 133 8.77 18.51 4.08
N LEU A 134 9.28 19.02 2.96
CA LEU A 134 10.31 18.35 2.17
C LEU A 134 11.62 18.15 2.94
N ARG A 135 11.98 19.09 3.84
CA ARG A 135 13.12 18.91 4.74
C ARG A 135 12.89 17.74 5.69
N VAL A 136 11.72 17.66 6.32
CA VAL A 136 11.36 16.53 7.21
C VAL A 136 11.36 15.20 6.46
N VAL A 137 10.84 15.16 5.23
CA VAL A 137 10.90 13.98 4.37
C VAL A 137 12.36 13.61 4.07
N LYS A 138 13.19 14.59 3.68
CA LYS A 138 14.62 14.38 3.45
C LYS A 138 15.34 13.84 4.69
N ASP A 139 15.06 14.39 5.86
CA ASP A 139 15.69 13.99 7.12
C ASP A 139 15.26 12.57 7.52
N ALA A 140 13.97 12.24 7.36
CA ALA A 140 13.46 10.90 7.60
C ALA A 140 14.11 9.87 6.68
N LEU A 141 14.13 10.12 5.36
CA LEU A 141 14.76 9.21 4.40
C LEU A 141 16.26 9.05 4.67
N ASN A 142 16.96 10.14 5.00
CA ASN A 142 18.39 10.06 5.34
C ASN A 142 18.65 9.21 6.58
N LYS A 143 17.81 9.36 7.60
CA LYS A 143 17.93 8.67 8.88
C LYS A 143 17.61 7.18 8.79
N PHE A 144 16.56 6.82 8.06
CA PHE A 144 15.99 5.46 8.13
C PHE A 144 16.28 4.61 6.90
N LEU A 145 16.61 5.19 5.74
CA LEU A 145 17.06 4.38 4.60
C LEU A 145 18.52 3.91 4.81
N PRO A 146 18.80 2.62 4.56
CA PRO A 146 20.15 2.08 4.69
C PRO A 146 21.10 2.69 3.65
N ALA A 147 22.40 2.66 3.91
CA ALA A 147 23.40 3.23 3.01
C ALA A 147 23.35 2.62 1.59
N ASN A 148 23.03 1.33 1.50
CA ASN A 148 22.86 0.57 0.25
C ASN A 148 21.42 0.59 -0.31
N ALA A 149 20.56 1.51 0.12
CA ALA A 149 19.15 1.57 -0.31
C ALA A 149 18.97 1.52 -1.84
N HIS A 150 19.83 2.22 -2.59
CA HIS A 150 19.82 2.20 -4.06
C HIS A 150 20.03 0.82 -4.68
N GLN A 151 20.77 -0.08 -4.02
CA GLN A 151 20.98 -1.46 -4.48
C GLN A 151 19.76 -2.33 -4.21
N LEU A 152 19.05 -2.08 -3.10
CA LEU A 152 17.81 -2.79 -2.74
C LEU A 152 16.62 -2.32 -3.60
N ALA A 153 16.58 -1.02 -3.90
CA ALA A 153 15.46 -0.38 -4.55
C ALA A 153 15.53 -0.42 -6.08
N SER A 154 16.72 -0.39 -6.71
CA SER A 154 16.80 -0.33 -8.17
C SER A 154 16.18 -1.56 -8.84
N GLY A 155 15.42 -1.34 -9.91
CA GLY A 155 14.62 -2.36 -10.60
C GLY A 155 13.34 -2.80 -9.88
N LYS A 156 13.19 -2.52 -8.58
CA LYS A 156 12.02 -2.90 -7.77
C LYS A 156 11.15 -1.72 -7.37
N LEU A 157 11.73 -0.60 -6.96
CA LEU A 157 11.04 0.64 -6.61
C LEU A 157 10.78 1.47 -7.87
N HIS A 158 9.56 1.94 -8.04
CA HIS A 158 9.15 2.78 -9.15
C HIS A 158 8.53 4.09 -8.63
N ILE A 159 9.27 5.19 -8.67
CA ILE A 159 8.79 6.50 -8.23
C ILE A 159 8.19 7.24 -9.41
N VAL A 160 6.93 7.64 -9.27
CA VAL A 160 6.21 8.38 -10.31
C VAL A 160 6.37 9.88 -10.11
N LEU A 161 6.73 10.59 -11.18
CA LEU A 161 7.00 12.02 -11.22
C LEU A 161 6.23 12.68 -12.36
N THR A 162 5.90 13.96 -12.21
CA THR A 162 5.42 14.80 -13.31
C THR A 162 6.55 15.71 -13.77
N ARG A 163 7.00 15.54 -15.02
CA ARG A 163 8.02 16.40 -15.60
C ARG A 163 7.45 17.78 -15.92
N LEU A 164 8.04 18.83 -15.35
CA LEU A 164 7.40 20.14 -15.32
C LEU A 164 7.22 20.79 -16.70
N HIS A 165 8.19 20.63 -17.61
CA HIS A 165 8.21 21.39 -18.85
C HIS A 165 7.21 20.89 -19.90
N ASP A 166 6.80 19.62 -19.83
CA ASP A 166 5.88 18.99 -20.79
C ASP A 166 4.73 18.21 -20.13
N TRP A 167 4.67 18.20 -18.79
CA TRP A 167 3.67 17.51 -17.99
C TRP A 167 3.59 16.02 -18.26
N ASN A 168 4.68 15.41 -18.71
CA ASN A 168 4.73 13.98 -18.95
C ASN A 168 4.93 13.22 -17.64
N CYS A 169 4.23 12.09 -17.54
CA CYS A 169 4.39 11.17 -16.43
C CYS A 169 5.66 10.35 -16.64
N VAL A 170 6.58 10.42 -15.68
CA VAL A 170 7.88 9.77 -15.72
C VAL A 170 8.00 8.83 -14.54
N THR A 171 8.43 7.60 -14.77
CA THR A 171 8.72 6.64 -13.71
C THR A 171 10.21 6.42 -13.59
N VAL A 172 10.77 6.72 -12.42
CA VAL A 172 12.17 6.46 -12.08
C VAL A 172 12.26 5.13 -11.36
N SER A 173 13.15 4.25 -11.80
CA SER A 173 13.31 2.90 -11.22
C SER A 173 14.75 2.44 -11.03
N GLU A 174 15.72 3.18 -11.58
CA GLU A 174 17.14 2.91 -11.41
C GLU A 174 17.74 4.06 -10.60
N PHE A 175 18.49 3.73 -9.54
CA PHE A 175 19.03 4.69 -8.61
C PHE A 175 20.53 4.50 -8.45
N ALA A 176 21.30 5.57 -8.66
CA ALA A 176 22.76 5.52 -8.54
C ALA A 176 23.26 5.59 -7.08
N SER A 177 22.44 6.13 -6.16
CA SER A 177 22.81 6.30 -4.75
C SER A 177 21.59 6.48 -3.85
N LYS A 178 21.79 6.42 -2.52
CA LYS A 178 20.73 6.75 -1.54
C LYS A 178 20.18 8.17 -1.76
N GLU A 179 21.06 9.13 -2.04
CA GLU A 179 20.64 10.52 -2.32
C GLU A 179 19.81 10.59 -3.61
N ASP A 180 20.07 9.71 -4.57
CA ASP A 180 19.30 9.64 -5.82
C ASP A 180 17.83 9.25 -5.56
N ILE A 181 17.60 8.24 -4.71
CA ILE A 181 16.25 7.90 -4.23
C ILE A 181 15.62 9.10 -3.52
N ILE A 182 16.36 9.72 -2.61
CA ILE A 182 15.85 10.86 -1.82
C ILE A 182 15.41 11.98 -2.75
N GLN A 183 16.21 12.34 -3.75
CA GLN A 183 15.86 13.41 -4.69
C GLN A 183 14.63 13.05 -5.54
N ALA A 184 14.51 11.80 -5.98
CA ALA A 184 13.31 11.33 -6.69
C ALA A 184 12.06 11.42 -5.79
N VAL A 185 12.12 10.98 -4.53
CA VAL A 185 11.01 11.09 -3.57
C VAL A 185 10.64 12.56 -3.33
N LEU A 186 11.63 13.43 -3.12
CA LEU A 186 11.39 14.87 -2.93
C LEU A 186 10.70 15.52 -4.14
N CYS A 187 11.06 15.10 -5.35
CA CYS A 187 10.37 15.51 -6.57
C CYS A 187 8.92 14.99 -6.60
N SER A 188 8.72 13.71 -6.28
CA SER A 188 7.39 13.07 -6.26
C SER A 188 6.47 13.70 -5.22
N CYS A 189 7.00 14.18 -4.10
CA CYS A 189 6.22 14.87 -3.07
C CYS A 189 6.02 16.37 -3.33
N PHE A 190 6.64 16.99 -4.34
CA PHE A 190 6.59 18.45 -4.51
C PHE A 190 5.27 18.90 -5.13
N ILE A 191 4.37 19.45 -4.30
CA ILE A 191 3.15 20.13 -4.75
C ILE A 191 3.44 21.63 -4.90
N PRO A 192 3.38 22.20 -6.13
CA PRO A 192 3.58 23.64 -6.35
C PRO A 192 2.66 24.49 -5.48
N LEU A 193 3.15 25.65 -5.04
CA LEU A 193 2.46 26.61 -4.16
C LEU A 193 2.26 26.13 -2.71
N CYS A 194 2.01 24.84 -2.51
CA CYS A 194 1.91 24.21 -1.19
C CYS A 194 3.29 24.07 -0.52
N PHE A 195 4.25 23.46 -1.22
CA PHE A 195 5.57 23.15 -0.65
C PHE A 195 6.69 24.05 -1.15
N GLY A 196 6.42 24.94 -2.11
CA GLY A 196 7.35 25.97 -2.58
C GLY A 196 7.00 26.48 -3.97
N PHE A 197 7.81 27.41 -4.47
CA PHE A 197 7.68 27.98 -5.82
C PHE A 197 8.64 27.38 -6.84
N ILE A 198 9.79 26.89 -6.36
CA ILE A 198 10.86 26.35 -7.21
C ILE A 198 10.87 24.83 -7.03
N PRO A 199 10.44 24.06 -8.04
CA PRO A 199 10.45 22.61 -7.97
C PRO A 199 11.90 22.07 -7.89
N PRO A 200 12.13 20.98 -7.15
CA PRO A 200 13.43 20.33 -7.07
C PRO A 200 13.91 19.82 -8.44
N LEU A 201 15.21 19.57 -8.53
CA LEU A 201 15.87 19.03 -9.70
C LEU A 201 16.18 17.56 -9.48
N TYR A 202 15.84 16.73 -10.44
CA TYR A 202 16.32 15.36 -10.56
C TYR A 202 17.07 15.23 -11.89
N HIS A 203 18.36 14.95 -11.81
CA HIS A 203 19.29 14.87 -12.95
C HIS A 203 19.19 16.08 -13.90
N GLY A 204 19.12 17.30 -13.34
CA GLY A 204 19.06 18.55 -14.09
C GLY A 204 17.69 18.93 -14.66
N VAL A 205 16.66 18.11 -14.45
CA VAL A 205 15.28 18.36 -14.91
C VAL A 205 14.37 18.65 -13.72
N ARG A 206 13.43 19.59 -13.89
CA ARG A 206 12.44 19.94 -12.85
C ARG A 206 11.25 19.00 -12.89
N TYR A 207 10.87 18.54 -11.71
CA TYR A 207 9.72 17.66 -11.50
C TYR A 207 8.82 18.18 -10.39
N ILE A 208 7.55 17.84 -10.49
CA ILE A 208 6.53 18.06 -9.47
C ILE A 208 5.85 16.72 -9.17
N ASP A 209 4.90 16.76 -8.23
CA ASP A 209 4.18 15.60 -7.76
C ASP A 209 3.61 14.74 -8.91
N GLY A 210 3.81 13.43 -8.79
CA GLY A 210 3.44 12.45 -9.82
C GLY A 210 1.92 12.39 -10.07
N GLU A 211 1.09 12.71 -9.08
CA GLU A 211 -0.38 12.70 -9.19
C GLU A 211 -0.87 13.62 -10.34
N PHE A 212 -0.16 14.71 -10.65
CA PHE A 212 -0.57 15.70 -11.67
C PHE A 212 -0.58 15.17 -13.12
N SER A 213 0.15 14.10 -13.42
CA SER A 213 0.25 13.54 -14.78
C SER A 213 -0.22 12.10 -14.89
N MET A 214 -0.69 11.50 -13.80
CA MET A 214 -1.14 10.11 -13.77
C MET A 214 -2.24 9.81 -14.78
N TRP A 215 -3.07 10.80 -15.09
CA TRP A 215 -4.16 10.65 -16.04
C TRP A 215 -3.72 10.34 -17.48
N LYS A 216 -2.44 10.57 -17.78
CA LYS A 216 -1.85 10.29 -19.09
C LYS A 216 -1.36 8.85 -19.25
N THR A 217 -1.47 8.04 -18.20
CA THR A 217 -0.77 6.75 -18.11
C THR A 217 -1.65 5.68 -17.50
N ASN A 218 -1.69 4.52 -18.14
CA ASN A 218 -2.39 3.37 -17.59
C ASN A 218 -1.45 2.52 -16.73
N PHE A 219 -1.25 2.92 -15.46
CA PHE A 219 -0.40 2.18 -14.51
C PHE A 219 -1.08 0.93 -13.94
N VAL A 220 -2.41 0.87 -13.99
CA VAL A 220 -3.20 -0.17 -13.34
C VAL A 220 -3.43 -1.31 -14.33
N SER A 221 -2.60 -2.34 -14.22
CA SER A 221 -2.84 -3.64 -14.84
C SER A 221 -3.75 -4.49 -13.93
N GLN A 222 -4.37 -5.55 -14.46
CA GLN A 222 -5.12 -6.52 -13.64
C GLN A 222 -4.25 -7.21 -12.56
N THR A 223 -2.93 -7.08 -12.65
CA THR A 223 -1.94 -7.66 -11.73
C THR A 223 -1.31 -6.61 -10.79
N THR A 224 -1.86 -5.39 -10.74
CA THR A 224 -1.39 -4.34 -9.82
C THR A 224 -2.31 -4.29 -8.60
N ILE A 225 -1.79 -4.61 -7.41
CA ILE A 225 -2.49 -4.41 -6.14
C ILE A 225 -2.32 -2.94 -5.73
N THR A 226 -3.44 -2.25 -5.59
CA THR A 226 -3.49 -0.81 -5.31
C THR A 226 -3.83 -0.51 -3.85
N VAL A 227 -3.10 0.43 -3.27
CA VAL A 227 -3.23 0.87 -1.88
C VAL A 227 -3.52 2.37 -1.87
N SER A 228 -4.56 2.78 -1.14
CA SER A 228 -4.94 4.19 -1.01
C SER A 228 -5.60 4.45 0.33
N ALA A 229 -5.26 5.57 0.96
CA ALA A 229 -5.95 6.05 2.16
C ALA A 229 -7.33 6.68 1.87
N LEU A 230 -7.69 6.85 0.59
CA LEU A 230 -8.99 7.34 0.16
C LEU A 230 -9.87 6.18 -0.28
N ALA A 231 -11.16 6.23 0.09
CA ALA A 231 -12.14 5.28 -0.40
C ALA A 231 -12.36 5.44 -1.91
N GLY A 232 -12.39 4.32 -2.62
CA GLY A 232 -12.41 4.27 -4.08
C GLY A 232 -12.39 2.84 -4.62
N GLU A 233 -12.09 2.70 -5.90
CA GLU A 233 -11.88 1.39 -6.55
C GLU A 233 -10.42 0.93 -6.39
N TYR A 234 -9.98 0.76 -5.14
CA TYR A 234 -8.66 0.25 -4.79
C TYR A 234 -8.76 -1.12 -4.08
N ASP A 235 -7.71 -1.93 -4.16
CA ASP A 235 -7.70 -3.27 -3.55
C ASP A 235 -7.65 -3.21 -2.01
N ILE A 236 -6.84 -2.27 -1.50
CA ILE A 236 -6.66 -1.95 -0.09
C ILE A 236 -6.94 -0.46 0.12
N CYS A 237 -8.15 -0.16 0.58
CA CYS A 237 -8.58 1.18 0.95
C CYS A 237 -9.71 1.12 1.99
N PRO A 238 -10.03 2.23 2.67
CA PRO A 238 -11.17 2.29 3.56
C PRO A 238 -12.46 1.90 2.84
N ARG A 239 -13.26 1.05 3.49
CA ARG A 239 -14.59 0.64 3.01
C ARG A 239 -15.66 1.43 3.74
N ASP A 240 -15.93 2.64 3.26
CA ASP A 240 -17.02 3.44 3.78
C ASP A 240 -18.36 2.80 3.37
N CYS A 241 -19.38 2.85 4.23
CA CYS A 241 -20.74 2.53 3.83
C CYS A 241 -21.21 3.61 2.84
N PRO A 242 -21.41 3.28 1.54
CA PRO A 242 -21.82 4.30 0.60
C PRO A 242 -23.24 4.78 0.96
N VAL A 243 -23.42 6.10 1.04
CA VAL A 243 -24.73 6.70 0.78
C VAL A 243 -25.08 6.31 -0.67
N PRO A 244 -26.33 5.90 -1.01
CA PRO A 244 -26.59 5.33 -2.32
C PRO A 244 -26.20 6.29 -3.46
N PHE A 245 -25.25 5.83 -4.29
CA PHE A 245 -24.94 6.27 -5.65
C PHE A 245 -24.62 7.76 -5.88
N PHE A 246 -23.36 8.16 -5.71
CA PHE A 246 -22.70 9.16 -6.59
C PHE A 246 -21.17 8.98 -6.59
N THR A 247 -20.65 8.21 -7.54
CA THR A 247 -19.23 8.21 -7.95
C THR A 247 -19.09 9.18 -9.12
N PHE A 248 -18.16 10.14 -9.03
CA PHE A 248 -17.75 10.96 -10.17
C PHE A 248 -16.25 10.82 -10.38
N GLN A 249 -15.84 10.60 -11.64
CA GLN A 249 -14.43 10.58 -12.04
C GLN A 249 -13.99 12.02 -12.33
N ILE A 250 -13.05 12.55 -11.55
CA ILE A 250 -12.37 13.82 -11.86
C ILE A 250 -10.92 13.47 -12.19
N VAL A 251 -10.54 13.60 -13.47
CA VAL A 251 -9.14 13.59 -13.96
C VAL A 251 -8.32 12.39 -13.42
N ASP A 252 -8.95 11.21 -13.37
CA ASP A 252 -8.44 9.91 -12.87
C ASP A 252 -8.40 9.66 -11.36
N TRP A 253 -9.13 10.48 -10.61
CA TRP A 253 -9.54 10.15 -9.26
C TRP A 253 -10.92 9.48 -9.31
N ILE A 254 -10.99 8.17 -9.08
CA ILE A 254 -12.26 7.47 -8.80
C ILE A 254 -12.57 7.69 -7.32
N LEU A 255 -13.11 8.86 -7.00
CA LEU A 255 -13.48 9.20 -5.64
C LEU A 255 -14.89 8.69 -5.32
N GLN A 256 -14.98 7.84 -4.31
CA GLN A 256 -16.26 7.55 -3.68
C GLN A 256 -16.64 8.71 -2.77
N ILE A 257 -17.78 9.36 -3.04
CA ILE A 257 -18.26 10.46 -2.19
C ILE A 257 -18.97 9.86 -0.98
N SER A 258 -18.32 9.93 0.18
CA SER A 258 -18.88 9.64 1.49
C SER A 258 -18.48 10.77 2.44
N GLU A 259 -19.22 10.99 3.53
CA GLU A 259 -18.85 11.98 4.55
C GLU A 259 -17.44 11.69 5.09
N GLN A 260 -17.14 10.41 5.30
CA GLN A 260 -15.84 9.94 5.77
C GLN A 260 -14.73 10.20 4.74
N ASN A 261 -14.97 9.99 3.44
CA ASN A 261 -13.97 10.21 2.41
C ASN A 261 -13.76 11.70 2.13
N LEU A 262 -14.80 12.53 2.22
CA LEU A 262 -14.66 13.98 2.18
C LEU A 262 -13.82 14.51 3.35
N TYR A 263 -14.02 13.96 4.55
CA TYR A 263 -13.16 14.24 5.70
C TYR A 263 -11.70 13.85 5.43
N ARG A 264 -11.45 12.66 4.84
CA ARG A 264 -10.09 12.25 4.45
C ARG A 264 -9.48 13.18 3.40
N ILE A 265 -10.24 13.62 2.39
CA ILE A 265 -9.80 14.61 1.40
C ILE A 265 -9.42 15.92 2.09
N GLN A 266 -10.20 16.38 3.07
CA GLN A 266 -9.85 17.55 3.87
C GLN A 266 -8.53 17.35 4.64
N CYS A 267 -8.30 16.16 5.20
CA CYS A 267 -7.05 15.79 5.87
C CYS A 267 -5.82 15.70 4.94
N LEU A 268 -6.00 15.68 3.61
CA LEU A 268 -4.87 15.82 2.69
C LEU A 268 -4.22 17.21 2.80
N PHE A 269 -5.04 18.23 3.06
CA PHE A 269 -4.61 19.63 3.17
C PHE A 269 -4.36 20.05 4.62
N GLN A 270 -5.01 19.38 5.57
CA GLN A 270 -4.91 19.67 7.00
C GLN A 270 -4.32 18.48 7.74
N CYS A 271 -3.20 18.68 8.43
CA CYS A 271 -2.62 17.63 9.26
C CYS A 271 -3.65 17.10 10.27
N PRO A 272 -3.97 15.79 10.26
CA PRO A 272 -4.95 15.23 11.18
C PRO A 272 -4.46 15.31 12.63
N SER A 273 -5.39 15.19 13.57
CA SER A 273 -5.05 15.09 14.99
C SER A 273 -4.31 13.79 15.30
N ALA A 274 -3.59 13.80 16.43
CA ALA A 274 -2.91 12.64 16.98
C ALA A 274 -3.72 11.33 16.94
N LYS A 275 -4.93 11.41 17.47
CA LYS A 275 -5.88 10.30 17.58
C LYS A 275 -6.37 9.83 16.21
N VAL A 276 -6.55 10.76 15.27
CA VAL A 276 -6.97 10.43 13.90
C VAL A 276 -5.84 9.71 13.15
N CYS A 277 -4.60 10.14 13.31
CA CYS A 277 -3.46 9.43 12.68
C CYS A 277 -3.30 8.00 13.22
N GLU A 278 -3.47 7.79 14.53
CA GLU A 278 -3.43 6.47 15.15
C GLU A 278 -4.56 5.57 14.64
N GLN A 279 -5.78 6.12 14.54
CA GLN A 279 -6.91 5.40 13.96
C GLN A 279 -6.66 5.02 12.50
N LEU A 280 -6.17 5.95 11.67
CA LEU A 280 -5.88 5.70 10.26
C LEU A 280 -4.81 4.62 10.07
N TYR A 281 -3.78 4.61 10.91
CA TYR A 281 -2.77 3.55 10.90
C TYR A 281 -3.40 2.19 11.23
N HIS A 282 -4.25 2.13 12.27
CA HIS A 282 -4.96 0.90 12.61
C HIS A 282 -5.91 0.44 11.51
N ASP A 283 -6.66 1.37 10.90
CA ASP A 283 -7.58 1.10 9.80
C ASP A 283 -6.83 0.51 8.59
N GLY A 284 -5.68 1.09 8.23
CA GLY A 284 -4.82 0.57 7.16
C GLY A 284 -4.34 -0.86 7.44
N TYR A 285 -3.95 -1.14 8.69
CA TYR A 285 -3.59 -2.50 9.10
C TYR A 285 -4.79 -3.46 8.91
N GLN A 286 -5.98 -3.11 9.40
CA GLN A 286 -7.17 -3.96 9.32
C GLN A 286 -7.68 -4.17 7.89
N ASP A 287 -7.59 -3.15 7.03
CA ASP A 287 -7.97 -3.26 5.62
C ASP A 287 -7.03 -4.20 4.87
N ALA A 288 -5.74 -4.19 5.19
CA ALA A 288 -4.77 -5.14 4.67
C ALA A 288 -5.06 -6.58 5.15
N VAL A 289 -5.39 -6.79 6.44
CA VAL A 289 -5.85 -8.09 6.95
C VAL A 289 -7.07 -8.58 6.16
N SER A 290 -8.04 -7.68 5.97
CA SER A 290 -9.27 -7.98 5.23
C SER A 290 -8.98 -8.33 3.77
N PHE A 291 -8.03 -7.65 3.13
CA PHE A 291 -7.55 -7.97 1.79
C PHE A 291 -6.92 -9.35 1.71
N LEU A 292 -5.98 -9.68 2.62
CA LEU A 292 -5.34 -10.99 2.69
C LEU A 292 -6.37 -12.12 2.89
N HIS A 293 -7.41 -11.88 3.70
CA HIS A 293 -8.50 -12.83 3.90
C HIS A 293 -9.38 -13.02 2.66
N ARG A 294 -9.65 -11.96 1.91
CA ARG A 294 -10.37 -12.07 0.62
C ARG A 294 -9.53 -12.84 -0.40
N LEU A 295 -8.24 -12.56 -0.46
CA LEU A 295 -7.29 -13.23 -1.34
C LEU A 295 -7.25 -14.73 -1.03
N SER A 296 -7.11 -15.12 0.24
CA SER A 296 -7.10 -16.53 0.66
C SER A 296 -8.40 -17.27 0.36
N LYS A 297 -9.56 -16.62 0.53
CA LYS A 297 -10.87 -17.20 0.17
C LYS A 297 -11.01 -17.42 -1.33
N TRP A 298 -10.68 -16.42 -2.14
CA TRP A 298 -10.78 -16.51 -3.59
C TRP A 298 -9.93 -17.66 -4.14
N VAL A 299 -8.73 -17.80 -3.58
CA VAL A 299 -7.77 -18.87 -3.87
C VAL A 299 -8.27 -20.24 -3.40
N GLY A 300 -8.80 -20.34 -2.18
CA GLY A 300 -9.37 -21.56 -1.62
C GLY A 300 -10.62 -22.03 -2.38
N THR A 301 -11.27 -21.12 -3.10
CA THR A 301 -12.40 -21.41 -4.00
C THR A 301 -11.90 -21.86 -5.38
N ARG A 302 -10.85 -21.24 -5.95
CA ARG A 302 -10.21 -21.66 -7.21
C ARG A 302 -9.54 -23.03 -7.13
N SER A 303 -9.01 -23.41 -5.97
CA SER A 303 -8.46 -24.75 -5.75
C SER A 303 -9.55 -25.84 -5.63
N ARG A 304 -10.84 -25.45 -5.57
CA ARG A 304 -12.00 -26.34 -5.52
C ARG A 304 -12.98 -26.20 -6.69
N CYS A 305 -12.91 -25.12 -7.47
CA CYS A 305 -13.85 -24.85 -8.54
C CYS A 305 -13.12 -24.69 -9.87
N ILE A 306 -13.34 -25.67 -10.75
CA ILE A 306 -13.11 -25.60 -12.19
C ILE A 306 -13.87 -24.38 -12.74
N TRP A 307 -13.15 -23.60 -13.54
CA TRP A 307 -13.50 -22.34 -14.19
C TRP A 307 -14.98 -22.16 -14.55
N TYR A 308 -15.63 -21.16 -13.95
CA TYR A 308 -16.75 -20.47 -14.60
C TYR A 308 -16.43 -18.98 -14.71
N LYS A 309 -16.51 -18.49 -15.96
CA LYS A 309 -16.42 -17.11 -16.40
C LYS A 309 -17.26 -16.17 -15.52
N ILE A 310 -16.72 -14.99 -15.24
CA ILE A 310 -17.51 -13.81 -14.84
C ILE A 310 -17.72 -12.97 -16.12
N PRO A 311 -18.95 -12.81 -16.63
CA PRO A 311 -19.26 -11.77 -17.63
C PRO A 311 -19.43 -10.41 -16.94
N SER A 312 -19.16 -9.37 -17.73
CA SER A 312 -19.26 -7.92 -17.48
C SER A 312 -20.46 -7.45 -16.66
#